data_AF-A0A537ZUU9-F1
#
_entry.id   AF-A0A537ZUU9-F1
#
_cell.length_a   1.000
_cell.length_b   1.000
_cell.length_c   1.000
_cell.angle_alpha   90.00
_cell.angle_beta   90.00
_cell.angle_gamma   90.00
#
_symmetry.space_group_name_H-M   'P 1'
#
loop_
_entity.id
_entity.type
_entity.pdbx_description
1 polymer ?
#
loop_
_entity_poly.entity_id
_entity_poly.type
_entity_poly.pdbx_seq_one_letter_code
_entity_poly.pdbx_strand_id
1 'polypeptide(L)' 'YSRAAADGEAAIGVRDDTIEVGVERVNDEELNRQVSEAYRAKYGANSPDSTEAMITPEVTETTLRLTGRAPA' A
#
# COMPACT_ATOMS: atom_id res chain seq x y z
N TYR A 1 -4.74 -7.89 -0.79
CA TYR A 1 -5.34 -6.87 -1.67
C TYR A 1 -6.81 -7.13 -1.94
N SER A 2 -7.19 -8.11 -2.77
CA SER A 2 -8.55 -8.21 -3.35
C SER A 2 -9.68 -8.23 -2.32
N ARG A 3 -9.49 -8.92 -1.19
CA ARG A 3 -10.44 -8.92 -0.07
C ARG A 3 -10.59 -7.56 0.60
N ALA A 4 -9.48 -6.95 1.03
CA ALA A 4 -9.51 -5.62 1.64
C ALA A 4 -10.14 -4.58 0.69
N ALA A 5 -9.85 -4.67 -0.61
CA ALA A 5 -10.42 -3.79 -1.61
C ALA A 5 -11.91 -4.04 -1.90
N ALA A 6 -12.44 -5.21 -1.54
CA ALA A 6 -13.87 -5.52 -1.62
C ALA A 6 -14.60 -5.12 -0.34
N ASP A 7 -13.99 -5.38 0.82
CA ASP A 7 -14.56 -5.12 2.14
C ASP A 7 -14.46 -3.62 2.53
N GLY A 8 -13.51 -2.88 1.94
CA GLY A 8 -13.25 -1.47 2.28
C GLY A 8 -12.52 -1.29 3.61
N GLU A 9 -12.11 -2.39 4.25
CA GLU A 9 -11.41 -2.41 5.53
C GLU A 9 -10.29 -3.45 5.55
N ALA A 10 -9.35 -3.26 6.48
CA ALA A 10 -8.26 -4.21 6.73
C ALA A 10 -7.81 -4.14 8.20
N ALA A 11 -7.08 -5.17 8.63
CA ALA A 11 -6.35 -5.17 9.89
C ALA A 11 -4.84 -5.23 9.61
N ILE A 12 -4.08 -4.30 10.18
CA ILE A 12 -2.63 -4.22 10.03
C ILE A 12 -1.97 -4.62 11.34
N GLY A 13 -1.15 -5.68 11.31
CA GLY A 13 -0.33 -6.09 12.44
C GLY A 13 0.93 -5.22 12.54
N VAL A 14 1.14 -4.58 13.69
CA VAL A 14 2.33 -3.78 14.00
C VAL A 14 2.91 -4.28 15.32
N ARG A 15 3.98 -5.08 15.24
CA ARG A 15 4.56 -5.78 16.40
C ARG A 15 3.48 -6.65 17.10
N ASP A 16 3.11 -6.30 18.32
CA ASP A 16 2.12 -7.01 19.15
C ASP A 16 0.71 -6.41 19.02
N ASP A 17 0.55 -5.31 18.28
CA ASP A 17 -0.72 -4.61 18.10
C ASP A 17 -1.39 -4.96 16.76
N THR A 18 -2.72 -4.94 16.75
CA THR A 18 -3.52 -4.99 15.52
C THR A 18 -4.30 -3.69 15.39
N ILE A 19 -4.14 -3.02 14.26
CA ILE A 19 -4.81 -1.74 13.97
C ILE A 19 -5.83 -1.99 12.86
N GLU A 20 -7.11 -1.77 13.15
CA GLU A 20 -8.17 -1.77 12.15
C GLU A 20 -8.19 -0.44 11.39
N VAL A 21 -8.22 -0.52 10.06
CA VAL A 21 -8.14 0.62 9.16
C VAL A 21 -9.17 0.51 8.05
N GLY A 22 -9.67 1.65 7.58
CA GLY A 22 -10.36 1.69 6.29
C GLY A 22 -9.34 1.62 5.15
N VAL A 23 -9.79 1.19 3.98
CA VAL A 23 -8.98 1.20 2.75
C VAL A 23 -9.75 1.74 1.56
N GLU A 24 -9.06 2.51 0.73
CA GLU A 24 -9.61 3.06 -0.51
C GLU A 24 -8.66 2.78 -1.67
N ARG A 25 -9.21 2.50 -2.86
CA ARG A 25 -8.40 2.36 -4.08
C ARG A 25 -7.83 3.72 -4.49
N VAL A 26 -6.57 3.74 -4.89
CA VAL A 26 -5.90 4.92 -5.42
C VAL A 26 -5.76 4.78 -6.93
N ASN A 27 -6.51 5.61 -7.67
CA ASN A 27 -6.39 5.72 -9.14
C ASN A 27 -5.64 7.00 -9.55
N ASP A 28 -4.82 7.55 -8.65
CA ASP A 28 -4.01 8.75 -8.91
C ASP A 28 -2.59 8.31 -9.30
N GLU A 29 -2.28 8.47 -10.58
CA GLU A 29 -0.99 8.10 -11.17
C GLU A 29 0.19 8.86 -10.54
N GLU A 30 -0.01 10.13 -10.22
CA GLU A 30 1.01 10.99 -9.63
C GLU A 30 1.34 10.54 -8.21
N LEU A 31 0.30 10.25 -7.42
CA LEU A 31 0.48 9.71 -6.07
C LEU A 31 1.13 8.32 -6.10
N ASN A 32 0.71 7.43 -7.00
CA ASN A 32 1.29 6.10 -7.14
C ASN A 32 2.76 6.16 -7.54
N ARG A 33 3.16 7.13 -8.38
CA ARG A 33 4.57 7.40 -8.70
C ARG A 33 5.36 7.83 -7.46
N GLN A 34 4.85 8.78 -6.68
CA GLN A 34 5.52 9.27 -5.47
C GLN A 34 5.71 8.14 -4.43
N VAL A 35 4.69 7.28 -4.25
CA VAL A 35 4.78 6.11 -3.37
C VAL A 35 5.83 5.13 -3.87
N SER A 36 5.89 4.88 -5.18
CA SER A 36 6.88 4.00 -5.80
C SER A 36 8.31 4.53 -5.65
N GLU A 37 8.52 5.84 -5.79
CA GLU A 37 9.81 6.49 -5.55
C GLU A 37 10.24 6.38 -4.09
N ALA A 38 9.33 6.60 -3.14
CA ALA A 38 9.60 6.41 -1.72
C ALA A 38 9.92 4.96 -1.38
N TYR A 39 9.21 4.00 -1.99
CA TYR A 39 9.49 2.57 -1.84
C TYR A 39 10.89 2.22 -2.38
N ARG A 40 11.26 2.75 -3.56
CA ARG A 40 12.59 2.59 -4.14
C ARG A 40 13.68 3.16 -3.26
N ALA A 41 13.50 4.36 -2.73
CA ALA A 41 14.45 4.97 -1.81
C ALA A 41 14.65 4.14 -0.53
N LYS A 42 13.59 3.51 -0.03
CA LYS A 42 13.63 2.71 1.21
C LYS A 42 14.31 1.35 1.03
N TYR A 43 13.99 0.62 -0.05
CA TYR A 43 14.39 -0.78 -0.21
C TYR A 43 15.42 -1.02 -1.32
N GLY A 44 15.55 -0.11 -2.28
CA GLY A 44 16.35 -0.30 -3.48
C GLY A 44 17.83 -0.52 -3.23
N ALA A 45 18.39 0.07 -2.17
CA ALA A 45 19.79 -0.15 -1.80
C ALA A 45 20.07 -1.57 -1.27
N ASN A 46 19.11 -2.17 -0.57
CA ASN A 46 19.29 -3.47 0.10
C ASN A 46 18.68 -4.64 -0.69
N SER A 47 17.75 -4.37 -1.60
CA SER A 47 17.02 -5.39 -2.36
C SER A 47 16.56 -4.85 -3.71
N PRO A 48 17.49 -4.52 -4.63
CA PRO A 48 17.19 -3.81 -5.87
C PRO A 48 16.23 -4.59 -6.77
N ASP A 49 16.50 -5.86 -7.06
CA ASP A 49 15.68 -6.65 -7.98
C ASP A 49 14.25 -6.87 -7.45
N SER A 50 14.11 -7.16 -6.16
CA SER A 50 12.80 -7.27 -5.51
C SER A 50 12.06 -5.94 -5.46
N THR A 51 12.79 -4.84 -5.33
CA THR A 51 12.20 -3.50 -5.32
C THR A 51 11.62 -3.16 -6.69
N GLU A 52 12.36 -3.39 -7.77
CA GLU A 52 11.87 -3.12 -9.12
C GLU A 52 10.73 -4.05 -9.52
N ALA A 53 10.73 -5.32 -9.08
CA ALA A 53 9.61 -6.24 -9.31
C ALA A 53 8.30 -5.78 -8.65
N MET A 54 8.36 -4.95 -7.61
CA MET A 54 7.21 -4.36 -6.93
C MET A 54 6.76 -3.01 -7.55
N ILE A 55 7.54 -2.44 -8.47
CA ILE A 55 7.26 -1.16 -9.14
C ILE A 55 6.93 -1.45 -10.61
N THR A 56 5.82 -2.17 -10.83
CA THR A 56 5.27 -2.42 -12.16
C THR A 56 3.87 -1.80 -12.27
N PRO A 57 3.39 -1.47 -13.48
CA PRO A 57 2.06 -0.92 -13.67
C PRO A 57 0.97 -1.75 -12.98
N GLU A 58 0.99 -3.07 -13.20
CA GLU A 58 0.04 -4.03 -12.62
C GLU A 58 0.03 -4.00 -11.09
N VAL A 59 1.18 -3.84 -10.44
CA VAL A 59 1.27 -3.74 -8.98
C VAL A 59 0.81 -2.37 -8.50
N THR A 60 1.20 -1.29 -9.19
CA THR A 60 0.79 0.07 -8.81
C THR A 60 -0.72 0.29 -8.90
N GLU A 61 -1.41 -0.39 -9.82
CA GLU A 61 -2.88 -0.39 -9.92
C GLU A 61 -3.58 -1.06 -8.72
N THR A 62 -2.84 -1.80 -7.89
CA THR A 62 -3.35 -2.42 -6.65
C THR A 62 -3.10 -1.58 -5.40
N THR A 63 -2.68 -0.32 -5.57
CA THR A 63 -2.41 0.57 -4.43
C THR A 63 -3.68 0.88 -3.64
N LEU A 64 -3.60 0.65 -2.33
CA LEU A 64 -4.64 1.01 -1.38
C LEU A 64 -4.13 2.10 -0.45
N ARG A 65 -4.93 3.16 -0.29
CA ARG A 65 -4.73 4.18 0.75
C ARG A 65 -5.38 3.68 2.04
N LEU A 66 -4.62 3.72 3.13
CA LEU A 66 -5.16 3.49 4.47
C LEU A 66 -5.84 4.76 4.96
N THR A 67 -7.06 4.62 5.48
CA THR A 67 -7.81 5.69 6.12
C THR A 67 -7.99 5.37 7.60
N GLY A 68 -8.04 6.42 8.43
CA GLY A 68 -8.37 6.24 9.84
C GLY A 68 -9.78 5.63 9.94
N ARG A 69 -9.95 4.60 10.76
CA ARG A 69 -11.30 4.10 11.05
C ARG A 69 -12.08 5.24 11.71
N ALA A 70 -13.18 5.67 11.11
CA ALA A 70 -14.11 6.54 11.82
C ALA A 70 -14.54 5.81 13.10
N PRO A 71 -14.51 6.45 14.28
CA PRO A 71 -15.10 5.85 15.47
C PRO A 71 -16.58 5.58 15.18
N ALA A 72 -17.04 4.37 15.53
CA ALA A 72 -18.44 3.97 15.47
C ALA A 72 -19.31 4.83 16.40
#